data_AF-A0A0L0DUI2-F1
#
_entry.id   AF-A0A0L0DUI2-F1
#
_cell.length_a   1.000
_cell.length_b   1.000
_cell.length_c   1.000
_cell.angle_alpha   90.00
_cell.angle_beta   90.00
_cell.angle_gamma   90.00
#
_symmetry.space_group_name_H-M   'P 1'
#
loop_
_entity.id
_entity.type
_entity.pdbx_description
1 polymer ?
#
loop_
_entity_poly.entity_id
_entity_poly.type
_entity_poly.pdbx_seq_one_letter_code
_entity_poly.pdbx_strand_id
1 'polypeptide(L)' 'MGKVHGGLARAGKVKNQTPKVEPTEKTKPKTGRAKKRELYTKRFINKSDDRRSPNSNS' A
#
# COMPACT_ATOMS: atom_id res chain seq x y z
N MET A 1 34.22 -5.65 -24.24
CA MET A 1 33.40 -6.54 -23.40
C MET A 1 33.90 -6.45 -21.97
N GLY A 2 33.32 -5.56 -21.16
CA GLY A 2 33.79 -5.31 -19.79
C GLY A 2 33.44 -6.46 -18.85
N LYS A 3 34.33 -6.78 -17.90
CA LYS A 3 34.05 -7.72 -16.80
C LYS A 3 32.80 -7.25 -16.05
N VAL A 4 31.75 -8.06 -16.05
CA VAL A 4 30.52 -7.76 -15.31
C VAL A 4 30.72 -8.23 -13.87
N HIS A 5 30.81 -7.28 -12.94
CA HIS A 5 30.94 -7.59 -11.52
C HIS A 5 29.55 -7.78 -10.89
N GLY A 6 29.18 -9.04 -10.65
CA GLY A 6 27.95 -9.41 -9.95
C GLY A 6 27.71 -10.91 -10.00
N GLY A 7 27.77 -11.59 -8.84
CA GLY A 7 27.47 -13.02 -8.73
C GLY A 7 26.00 -13.27 -8.42
N LEU A 8 25.43 -14.34 -9.00
CA LEU A 8 24.03 -14.75 -8.81
C LEU A 8 23.74 -15.35 -7.42
N ALA A 9 24.75 -15.55 -6.59
CA ALA A 9 24.66 -16.23 -5.29
C ALA A 9 23.68 -15.60 -4.28
N ARG A 10 23.26 -14.34 -4.49
CA ARG A 10 22.34 -13.61 -3.60
C ARG A 10 20.92 -13.46 -4.16
N ALA A 11 20.60 -14.13 -5.27
CA ALA A 11 19.27 -14.06 -5.85
C ALA A 11 18.20 -14.56 -4.84
N GLY A 12 17.14 -13.78 -4.66
CA GLY A 12 16.02 -14.14 -3.78
C GLY A 12 16.26 -14.02 -2.27
N LYS A 13 17.47 -13.64 -1.81
CA LYS A 13 17.83 -13.56 -0.37
C LYS A 13 16.74 -12.87 0.47
N VAL A 14 16.31 -11.68 0.06
CA VAL A 14 15.41 -10.84 0.88
C VAL A 14 14.01 -11.42 0.96
N LYS A 15 13.43 -11.87 -0.17
CA LYS A 15 12.08 -12.45 -0.20
C LYS A 15 12.00 -13.77 0.58
N ASN A 16 13.09 -14.55 0.60
CA ASN A 16 13.16 -15.80 1.34
C ASN A 16 13.42 -15.58 2.84
N GLN A 17 14.09 -14.48 3.19
CA GLN A 17 14.34 -14.12 4.60
C GLN A 17 13.09 -13.57 5.29
N THR A 18 12.23 -12.85 4.57
CA THR A 18 11.01 -12.28 5.15
C THR A 18 9.97 -13.37 5.45
N PRO A 19 9.29 -13.36 6.61
CA PRO A 19 8.20 -14.27 6.88
C PRO A 19 7.08 -14.08 5.86
N LYS A 20 6.53 -15.18 5.36
CA LYS A 20 5.40 -15.16 4.42
C LYS A 20 4.12 -14.85 5.20
N VAL A 21 3.61 -13.63 5.01
CA VAL A 21 2.33 -13.21 5.59
C VAL A 21 1.25 -13.31 4.53
N GLU A 22 0.20 -14.07 4.83
CA GLU A 22 -0.98 -14.18 3.97
C GLU A 22 -1.83 -12.91 4.03
N PRO A 23 -2.52 -12.54 2.93
CA PRO A 23 -3.40 -11.38 2.93
C PRO A 23 -4.55 -11.61 3.91
N THR A 24 -4.86 -10.59 4.70
CA THR A 24 -6.03 -10.64 5.59
C THR A 24 -7.32 -10.62 4.78
N GLU A 25 -8.33 -11.36 5.23
CA GLU A 25 -9.67 -11.32 4.66
C GLU A 25 -10.26 -9.92 4.86
N LYS A 26 -10.72 -9.32 3.75
CA LYS A 26 -11.33 -7.98 3.74
C LYS A 26 -12.63 -8.02 2.98
N THR A 27 -13.60 -7.24 3.44
CA THR A 27 -14.84 -7.03 2.71
C THR A 27 -14.54 -6.41 1.34
N LYS A 28 -15.32 -6.79 0.33
CA LYS A 28 -15.15 -6.28 -1.03
C LYS A 28 -15.29 -4.75 -1.02
N PRO A 29 -14.29 -3.99 -1.50
CA PRO A 29 -14.39 -2.54 -1.52
C PRO A 29 -15.49 -2.10 -2.49
N LYS A 30 -16.17 -1.00 -2.17
CA LYS A 30 -17.10 -0.34 -3.10
C LYS A 30 -16.35 0.10 -4.35
N THR A 31 -17.00 -0.01 -5.51
CA THR A 31 -16.44 0.37 -6.81
C THR A 31 -17.24 1.51 -7.46
N GLY A 32 -16.68 2.14 -8.50
CA GLY A 32 -17.36 3.15 -9.30
C GLY A 32 -17.91 4.34 -8.51
N ARG A 33 -19.19 4.66 -8.76
CA ARG A 33 -19.89 5.80 -8.14
C ARG A 33 -19.99 5.69 -6.62
N ALA A 34 -20.18 4.47 -6.10
CA ALA A 34 -20.27 4.23 -4.66
C ALA A 34 -18.94 4.56 -3.96
N LYS A 35 -17.80 4.21 -4.59
CA LYS A 35 -16.47 4.58 -4.10
C LYS A 35 -16.24 6.10 -4.12
N LYS A 36 -16.68 6.78 -5.18
CA LYS A 36 -16.55 8.24 -5.30
C LYS A 36 -17.36 8.97 -4.22
N ARG A 37 -18.58 8.51 -3.95
CA ARG A 37 -19.41 9.05 -2.85
C ARG A 37 -18.71 8.90 -1.50
N GLU A 38 -18.19 7.71 -1.20
CA GLU A 38 -17.47 7.45 0.04
C GLU A 38 -16.22 8.32 0.20
N LEU A 39 -15.43 8.50 -0.87
CA LEU A 39 -14.25 9.37 -0.86
C LEU A 39 -14.61 10.84 -0.61
N TYR A 40 -15.69 11.34 -1.21
CA TYR A 40 -16.15 12.71 -0.99
C TYR A 40 -16.56 12.93 0.46
N THR A 41 -17.42 12.06 1.00
CA THR A 41 -17.86 12.15 2.39
C THR A 41 -16.68 12.09 3.36
N LYS A 42 -15.73 11.19 3.15
CA LYS A 42 -14.53 11.06 4.02
C LYS A 42 -13.60 12.27 3.94
N ARG A 43 -13.43 12.89 2.77
CA ARG A 43 -12.45 13.97 2.57
C ARG A 43 -12.98 15.35 2.93
N PHE A 44 -14.27 15.60 2.73
CA PHE A 44 -14.82 16.96 2.77
C PHE A 44 -15.96 17.14 3.78
N ILE A 45 -16.75 16.10 4.06
CA ILE A 45 -17.89 16.22 5.00
C ILE A 45 -17.45 15.86 6.42
N ASN A 46 -16.77 14.71 6.59
CA ASN A 46 -16.45 14.16 7.90
C ASN A 46 -15.06 14.54 8.42
N LYS A 47 -14.36 15.47 7.77
CA LYS A 47 -12.99 15.88 8.17
C LYS A 47 -13.07 16.93 9.27
N SER A 48 -12.34 16.72 10.36
CA SER A 48 -12.36 17.60 11.54
C SER A 48 -11.40 18.79 11.46
N ASP A 49 -10.39 18.74 10.58
CA ASP A 49 -9.36 19.79 10.45
C ASP A 49 -8.76 19.75 9.04
N ASP A 50 -8.94 20.83 8.27
CA ASP A 50 -8.58 20.88 6.85
C ASP A 50 -7.07 20.69 6.61
N ARG A 51 -6.26 20.94 7.63
CA ARG A 51 -4.79 20.90 7.56
C ARG A 51 -4.17 19.53 7.77
N ARG A 52 -4.93 18.50 8.20
CA ARG A 52 -4.40 17.14 8.39
C ARG A 52 -4.27 16.38 7.06
N SER A 53 -3.10 15.77 6.84
CA SER A 53 -2.82 14.91 5.69
C SER A 53 -3.74 13.67 5.69
N PRO A 54 -4.17 13.14 4.53
CA PRO A 54 -5.06 11.98 4.44
C PRO A 54 -4.55 10.70 5.11
N ASN A 55 -3.25 10.63 5.39
CA ASN A 55 -2.66 9.54 6.15
C ASN A 55 -1.69 10.13 7.18
N SER A 56 -2.04 10.00 8.46
CA SER A 56 -1.19 10.36 9.58
C SER A 56 -1.08 9.12 10.47
N ASN A 57 -0.06 8.31 10.21
CA ASN A 57 0.33 7.27 11.15
C ASN A 57 0.75 7.96 12.46
N SER A 58 0.34 7.40 13.59
CA SER A 58 0.84 7.80 14.91
C SER A 58 2.35 7.60 15.01
#